data_AF-A0A1F9Y997-F1
#
_entry.id   AF-A0A1F9Y997-F1
#
_cell.length_a   1.000
_cell.length_b   1.000
_cell.length_c   1.000
_cell.angle_alpha   90.00
_cell.angle_beta   90.00
_cell.angle_gamma   90.00
#
_symmetry.space_group_name_H-M   'P 1'
#
loop_
_entity.id
_entity.type
_entity.pdbx_description
1 polymer ?
#
loop_
_entity_poly.entity_id
_entity_poly.type
_entity_poly.pdbx_seq_one_letter_code
_entity_poly.pdbx_strand_id
1 'polypeptide(L)'
;MYVARNRGNNEIAPSPELLKEFKSKSAVYGDTAEGHNKAFKEIRYESRFRKQILSNPEAMKKLERLSKESRNRDIYLICYEGPTKACHRRILLRIAEECFGAKIKIEGVEP
;
A
#
# COMPACT_ATOMS: atom_id res chain seq x y z
N MET A 1 0.44 11.70 4.82
CA MET A 1 0.38 11.85 3.34
C MET A 1 -0.54 10.80 2.74
N TYR A 2 -1.34 11.16 1.73
CA TYR A 2 -2.18 10.20 1.03
C TYR A 2 -1.37 9.35 0.06
N VAL A 3 -1.53 8.02 0.14
CA VAL A 3 -0.87 7.06 -0.76
C VAL A 3 -1.80 6.52 -1.84
N ALA A 4 -3.02 7.06 -1.92
CA ALA A 4 -3.93 6.82 -3.03
C ALA A 4 -3.45 7.58 -4.28
N ARG A 5 -3.73 7.00 -5.45
CA ARG A 5 -3.41 7.61 -6.75
C ARG A 5 -4.06 9.00 -6.89
N ASN A 6 -3.42 9.88 -7.65
CA ASN A 6 -3.81 11.27 -7.92
C ASN A 6 -3.87 12.18 -6.67
N ARG A 7 -3.01 11.91 -5.70
CA ARG A 7 -2.81 12.73 -4.48
C ARG A 7 -1.36 13.23 -4.33
N GLY A 8 -0.63 13.31 -5.44
CA GLY A 8 0.78 13.75 -5.47
C GLY A 8 1.81 12.68 -5.10
N ASN A 9 1.43 11.40 -5.11
CA ASN A 9 2.28 10.26 -4.70
C ASN A 9 2.07 9.03 -5.61
N ASN A 10 1.95 9.27 -6.92
CA ASN A 10 1.60 8.24 -7.89
C ASN A 10 2.66 7.13 -7.99
N GLU A 11 3.92 7.46 -7.69
CA GLU A 11 5.05 6.55 -7.69
C GLU A 11 4.90 5.43 -6.63
N ILE A 12 4.25 5.73 -5.50
CA ILE A 12 3.96 4.76 -4.43
C ILE A 12 2.47 4.38 -4.36
N ALA A 13 1.69 4.76 -5.36
CA ALA A 13 0.29 4.36 -5.48
C ALA A 13 0.15 3.09 -6.34
N PRO A 14 -0.93 2.32 -6.19
CA PRO A 14 -1.24 1.21 -7.09
C PRO A 14 -1.29 1.67 -8.56
N SER A 15 -0.84 0.81 -9.48
CA SER A 15 -1.01 1.07 -10.91
C SER A 15 -2.51 1.17 -11.26
N PRO A 16 -2.88 1.89 -12.33
CA PRO A 16 -4.27 1.97 -12.78
C PRO A 16 -4.86 0.58 -13.04
N GLU A 17 -4.07 -0.34 -13.59
CA GLU A 17 -4.46 -1.69 -13.95
C GLU A 17 -4.75 -2.52 -12.70
N LEU A 18 -3.83 -2.50 -11.72
CA LEU A 18 -4.01 -3.22 -10.46
C LEU A 18 -5.21 -2.68 -9.67
N LEU A 19 -5.39 -1.36 -9.65
CA LEU A 19 -6.53 -0.73 -9.01
C LEU A 19 -7.85 -1.10 -9.69
N LYS A 20 -7.88 -1.09 -11.03
CA LYS A 20 -9.08 -1.45 -11.81
C LYS A 20 -9.46 -2.91 -11.57
N GLU A 21 -8.49 -3.82 -11.60
CA GLU A 21 -8.72 -5.24 -11.37
C GLU A 21 -9.23 -5.50 -9.94
N PHE A 22 -8.63 -4.88 -8.94
CA PHE A 22 -9.08 -4.97 -7.56
C PHE A 22 -10.52 -4.45 -7.38
N LYS A 23 -10.87 -3.31 -7.98
CA LYS A 23 -12.24 -2.78 -7.96
C LYS A 23 -13.23 -3.73 -8.62
N SER A 24 -12.86 -4.30 -9.77
CA SER A 24 -13.70 -5.29 -10.46
C SER A 24 -13.93 -6.52 -9.58
N LYS A 25 -12.88 -7.05 -8.96
CA LYS A 25 -12.98 -8.25 -8.11
C LYS A 25 -13.73 -7.99 -6.80
N SER A 26 -13.49 -6.86 -6.15
CA SER A 26 -14.21 -6.48 -4.91
C SER A 26 -15.71 -6.28 -5.16
N ALA A 27 -16.10 -5.73 -6.32
CA ALA A 27 -17.51 -5.61 -6.68
C ALA A 27 -18.23 -6.97 -6.76
N VAL A 28 -17.54 -8.04 -7.17
CA VAL A 28 -18.10 -9.41 -7.20
C VAL A 28 -18.37 -9.96 -5.79
N TYR A 29 -17.56 -9.56 -4.80
CA TYR A 29 -17.70 -10.04 -3.42
C TYR A 29 -18.48 -9.11 -2.49
N GLY A 30 -18.90 -7.94 -2.98
CA GLY A 30 -19.64 -6.95 -2.21
C GLY A 30 -18.75 -6.05 -1.34
N ASP A 31 -19.32 -4.92 -0.88
CA ASP A 31 -18.62 -3.93 -0.06
C ASP A 31 -18.62 -4.31 1.43
N THR A 32 -17.96 -5.42 1.74
CA THR A 32 -17.68 -5.84 3.13
C THR A 32 -16.17 -5.95 3.35
N ALA A 33 -15.73 -5.99 4.61
CA ALA A 33 -14.32 -6.23 4.92
C ALA A 33 -13.88 -7.63 4.42
N GLU A 34 -14.74 -8.63 4.56
CA GLU A 34 -14.49 -9.98 4.06
C GLU A 34 -14.37 -10.03 2.54
N GLY A 35 -15.32 -9.42 1.81
CA GLY A 35 -15.29 -9.38 0.35
C GLY A 35 -14.08 -8.63 -0.20
N HIS A 36 -13.72 -7.52 0.45
CA HIS A 36 -12.49 -6.77 0.15
C HIS A 36 -11.25 -7.64 0.32
N ASN A 37 -11.09 -8.30 1.48
CA ASN A 37 -9.91 -9.11 1.78
C ASN A 37 -9.82 -10.34 0.87
N LYS A 38 -10.96 -10.93 0.51
CA LYS A 38 -11.04 -12.03 -0.46
C LYS A 38 -10.59 -11.59 -1.85
N ALA A 39 -11.09 -10.45 -2.34
CA ALA A 39 -10.63 -9.88 -3.61
C ALA A 39 -9.13 -9.60 -3.60
N PHE A 40 -8.63 -9.02 -2.51
CA PHE A 40 -7.22 -8.68 -2.33
C PHE A 40 -6.32 -9.91 -2.45
N LYS A 41 -6.68 -10.98 -1.74
CA LYS A 41 -5.97 -12.26 -1.75
C LYS A 41 -6.02 -12.94 -3.11
N GLU A 42 -7.20 -13.01 -3.73
CA GLU A 42 -7.41 -13.76 -4.97
C GLU A 42 -6.59 -13.21 -6.14
N ILE A 43 -6.53 -11.89 -6.29
CA ILE A 43 -5.74 -11.28 -7.37
C ILE A 43 -4.25 -11.19 -7.04
N ARG A 44 -3.85 -11.77 -5.89
CA ARG A 44 -2.49 -11.69 -5.33
C ARG A 44 -1.98 -10.25 -5.21
N TYR A 45 -2.85 -9.36 -4.73
CA TYR A 45 -2.61 -7.92 -4.72
C TYR A 45 -1.27 -7.58 -4.08
N GLU A 46 -0.99 -8.15 -2.91
CA GLU A 46 0.24 -7.88 -2.16
C GLU A 46 1.49 -8.10 -2.99
N SER A 47 1.67 -9.33 -3.51
CA SER A 47 2.84 -9.69 -4.30
C SER A 47 3.01 -8.84 -5.55
N ARG A 48 1.90 -8.47 -6.21
CA ARG A 48 1.92 -7.66 -7.43
C ARG A 48 2.28 -6.22 -7.14
N PHE A 49 1.69 -5.64 -6.08
CA PHE A 49 1.99 -4.29 -5.65
C PHE A 49 3.42 -4.19 -5.13
N ARG A 50 3.88 -5.16 -4.34
CA ARG A 50 5.27 -5.23 -3.87
C ARG A 50 6.25 -5.27 -5.03
N LYS A 51 6.01 -6.13 -6.03
CA LYS A 51 6.82 -6.18 -7.26
C LYS A 51 6.85 -4.82 -7.97
N GLN A 52 5.69 -4.17 -8.12
CA GLN A 52 5.57 -2.84 -8.75
C GLN A 52 6.45 -1.79 -8.05
N ILE A 53 6.44 -1.76 -6.71
CA ILE A 53 7.23 -0.79 -5.93
C ILE A 53 8.72 -1.10 -6.05
N LEU A 54 9.11 -2.35 -5.83
CA LEU A 54 10.52 -2.76 -5.85
C LEU A 54 11.17 -2.60 -7.23
N SER A 55 10.40 -2.73 -8.31
CA SER A 55 10.90 -2.54 -9.68
C SER A 55 10.88 -1.08 -10.15
N ASN A 56 10.39 -0.14 -9.34
CA ASN A 56 10.25 1.27 -9.71
C ASN A 56 11.27 2.14 -8.94
N PRO A 57 12.32 2.65 -9.60
CA PRO A 57 13.34 3.48 -8.95
C PRO A 57 12.77 4.73 -8.27
N GLU A 58 11.76 5.39 -8.86
CA GLU A 58 11.14 6.59 -8.28
C GLU A 58 10.33 6.26 -7.02
N ALA A 59 9.65 5.11 -7.01
CA ALA A 59 8.95 4.61 -5.82
C ALA A 59 9.94 4.32 -4.69
N MET A 60 11.04 3.64 -5.00
CA MET A 60 12.09 3.30 -4.03
C MET A 60 12.76 4.55 -3.48
N LYS A 61 13.11 5.52 -4.33
CA LYS A 61 13.66 6.82 -3.91
C LYS A 61 12.70 7.60 -3.02
N LYS A 62 11.40 7.57 -3.33
CA LYS A 62 10.36 8.19 -2.50
C LYS A 62 10.29 7.53 -1.11
N LEU A 63 10.25 6.20 -1.05
CA LEU A 63 10.22 5.47 0.21
C LEU A 63 11.50 5.68 1.02
N GLU A 64 12.68 5.65 0.39
CA GLU A 64 13.95 5.92 1.07
C GLU A 64 13.94 7.32 1.72
N ARG A 65 13.48 8.34 0.99
CA ARG A 65 13.37 9.71 1.52
C ARG A 65 12.43 9.75 2.72
N LEU A 66 11.26 9.13 2.63
CA LEU A 66 10.32 9.08 3.75
C LEU A 66 10.92 8.33 4.95
N SER A 67 11.62 7.22 4.74
CA SER A 67 12.32 6.48 5.80
C SER A 67 13.44 7.27 6.47
N LYS A 68 14.13 8.16 5.72
CA LYS A 68 15.13 9.08 6.30
C LYS A 68 14.45 10.17 7.14
N GLU A 69 13.39 10.78 6.60
CA GLU A 69 12.62 11.81 7.29
C GLU A 69 11.95 11.27 8.57
N SER A 70 11.51 10.01 8.58
CA SER A 70 10.82 9.40 9.72
C SER A 70 11.68 9.25 10.97
N ARG A 71 13.00 9.40 10.84
CA ARG A 71 13.94 9.40 11.97
C ARG A 71 13.81 10.65 12.85
N ASN A 72 13.33 11.75 12.28
CA ASN A 72 13.26 13.04 12.93
C ASN A 72 11.83 13.52 13.18
N ARG A 73 10.83 12.89 12.56
CA ARG A 73 9.42 13.23 12.71
C ARG A 73 8.52 12.06 12.37
N ASP A 74 7.30 12.07 12.88
CA ASP A 74 6.31 11.06 12.51
C ASP A 74 5.81 11.27 11.07
N ILE A 75 5.70 10.16 10.34
CA ILE A 75 5.15 10.12 8.99
C ILE A 75 3.99 9.13 8.95
N TYR A 76 2.81 9.66 8.62
CA TYR A 76 1.60 8.85 8.47
C TYR A 76 1.32 8.59 7.00
N LEU A 77 1.17 7.31 6.62
CA LEU A 77 0.66 6.91 5.31
C LEU A 77 -0.86 6.72 5.40
N ILE A 78 -1.61 7.53 4.66
CA ILE A 78 -3.07 7.59 4.75
C ILE A 78 -3.68 6.96 3.50
N CYS A 79 -4.62 6.04 3.71
CA CYS A 79 -5.50 5.50 2.68
C CYS A 79 -6.94 5.41 3.20
N TYR A 80 -7.90 5.09 2.33
CA TYR A 80 -9.33 5.09 2.67
C TYR A 80 -9.76 3.81 3.41
N GLU A 81 -9.00 2.72 3.31
CA GLU A 81 -9.36 1.46 3.96
C GLU A 81 -9.16 1.52 5.47
N GLY A 82 -10.18 1.11 6.23
CA GLY A 82 -10.12 0.97 7.69
C GLY A 82 -9.17 -0.14 8.18
N PRO A 83 -9.11 -0.38 9.50
CA PRO A 83 -8.24 -1.41 10.07
C PRO A 83 -8.63 -2.84 9.68
N THR A 84 -9.89 -3.10 9.36
CA THR A 84 -10.41 -4.45 9.02
C THR A 84 -10.15 -4.87 7.57
N LYS A 85 -9.70 -3.96 6.72
CA LYS A 85 -9.44 -4.18 5.29
C LYS A 85 -7.93 -4.19 5.01
N ALA A 86 -7.44 -5.20 4.29
CA ALA A 86 -6.08 -5.26 3.76
C ALA A 86 -5.82 -4.02 2.88
N CYS A 87 -4.65 -3.40 3.00
CA CYS A 87 -4.38 -2.11 2.34
C CYS A 87 -2.92 -2.01 1.93
N HIS A 88 -2.70 -1.44 0.75
CA HIS A 88 -1.37 -1.24 0.19
C HIS A 88 -0.47 -0.35 1.05
N ARG A 89 -1.04 0.53 1.90
CA ARG A 89 -0.24 1.34 2.83
C ARG A 89 0.62 0.49 3.78
N ARG A 90 0.12 -0.70 4.17
CA ARG A 90 0.86 -1.61 5.07
C ARG A 90 2.00 -2.28 4.34
N ILE A 91 1.81 -2.60 3.06
CA ILE A 91 2.88 -3.09 2.18
C ILE A 91 3.99 -2.04 2.05
N LEU A 92 3.63 -0.77 1.86
CA LEU A 92 4.64 0.31 1.80
C LEU A 92 5.43 0.43 3.11
N LEU A 93 4.77 0.30 4.26
CA LEU A 93 5.45 0.29 5.57
C LEU A 93 6.42 -0.88 5.67
N ARG A 94 6.01 -2.10 5.26
CA ARG A 94 6.89 -3.28 5.25
C ARG A 94 8.09 -3.10 4.35
N ILE A 95 7.91 -2.58 3.13
CA ILE A 95 9.04 -2.26 2.23
C ILE A 95 9.97 -1.21 2.87
N ALA A 96 9.42 -0.20 3.53
CA ALA A 96 10.23 0.83 4.19
C ALA A 96 11.05 0.27 5.36
N GLU A 97 10.50 -0.64 6.15
CA GLU A 97 11.18 -1.38 7.21
C GLU A 97 12.28 -2.28 6.64
N GLU A 98 11.92 -3.17 5.71
CA GLU A 98 12.83 -4.19 5.16
C GLU A 98 13.97 -3.60 4.33
N CYS A 99 13.71 -2.58 3.51
CA CYS A 99 14.71 -2.03 2.59
C CYS A 99 15.51 -0.86 3.18
N PHE A 100 14.94 -0.12 4.13
CA PHE A 100 15.53 1.14 4.62
C PHE A 100 15.62 1.25 6.14
N GLY A 101 15.23 0.20 6.88
CA GLY A 101 15.31 0.15 8.33
C GLY A 101 14.39 1.15 9.03
N ALA A 102 13.27 1.54 8.39
CA ALA A 102 12.30 2.42 9.02
C ALA A 102 11.68 1.72 10.24
N LYS A 103 11.60 2.42 11.38
CA LYS A 103 10.75 1.97 12.50
C LYS A 103 9.30 2.21 12.12
N ILE A 104 8.51 1.15 12.04
CA ILE A 104 7.12 1.23 11.61
C ILE A 104 6.17 0.84 12.74
N LYS A 105 4.94 1.34 12.65
CA LYS A 105 3.80 0.85 13.42
C LYS A 105 2.72 0.46 12.42
N ILE A 106 2.31 -0.81 12.44
CA ILE A 106 1.20 -1.29 11.61
C ILE A 106 -0.03 -1.48 12.49
N GLU A 107 -1.16 -0.97 12.02
CA GLU A 107 -2.46 -1.16 12.65
C GLU A 107 -3.44 -1.77 11.64
N GLY A 108 -4.19 -2.79 12.07
CA GLY A 108 -5.18 -3.51 11.26
C GLY A 108 -4.65 -4.79 10.62
N VAL A 109 -5.42 -5.32 9.66
CA VAL A 109 -5.13 -6.58 8.97
C VAL A 109 -3.84 -6.47 8.16
N GLU A 110 -2.89 -7.35 8.43
CA GLU A 110 -1.68 -7.51 7.61
C GLU A 110 -2.10 -7.88 6.17
N PRO A 111 -1.49 -7.22 5.16
CA PRO A 111 -1.84 -7.41 3.76
C PRO A 111 -1.53 -8.83 3.25
#